data_AF-A0A0J0YDU5-F1
#
_entry.id   AF-A0A0J0YDU5-F1
#
_cell.length_a   1.000
_cell.length_b   1.000
_cell.length_c   1.000
_cell.angle_alpha   90.00
_cell.angle_beta   90.00
_cell.angle_gamma   90.00
#
_symmetry.space_group_name_H-M   'P 1'
#
loop_
_entity.id
_entity.type
_entity.pdbx_description
1 polymer ?
#
loop_
_entity_poly.entity_id
_entity_poly.type
_entity_poly.pdbx_seq_one_letter_code
_entity_poly.pdbx_strand_id
1 'polypeptide(L)'
;MTLKSVTKNASNLLERVFKIKRTGNSIDLSNSFYVANKEISPVSFEAEIYKITFRTEQNGEVKTYDLFLPFNELICEHEIAFLEDYLGILLSGDGSQFEILEFQSDFSIQFDQENSYFIASDEVNNGLLLFRK
;
A
#
# COMPACT_ATOMS: atom_id res chain seq x y z
N MET A 1 10.18 37.29 24.88
CA MET A 1 9.07 36.55 24.23
C MET A 1 9.33 35.07 24.44
N THR A 2 8.51 34.43 25.26
CA THR A 2 8.65 33.01 25.57
C THR A 2 7.86 32.24 24.51
N LEU A 3 8.56 31.47 23.67
CA LEU A 3 7.93 30.53 22.74
C LEU A 3 7.14 29.51 23.57
N LYS A 4 5.81 29.64 23.58
CA LYS A 4 4.94 28.58 24.08
C LYS A 4 5.17 27.37 23.19
N SER A 5 5.70 26.30 23.77
CA SER A 5 5.67 24.99 23.14
C SER A 5 4.22 24.69 22.78
N VAL A 6 3.93 24.56 21.49
CA VAL A 6 2.67 24.00 21.03
C VAL A 6 2.71 22.53 21.43
N THR A 7 2.10 22.22 22.56
CA THR A 7 1.77 20.86 22.95
C THR A 7 0.92 20.31 21.81
N LYS A 8 1.45 19.39 21.01
CA LYS A 8 0.65 18.55 20.13
C LYS A 8 -0.40 17.88 21.04
N ASN A 9 -1.63 18.37 21.01
CA ASN A 9 -2.73 17.69 21.65
C ASN A 9 -2.82 16.30 21.02
N ALA A 10 -2.57 15.27 21.82
CA ALA A 10 -2.71 13.85 21.45
C ALA A 10 -4.18 13.43 21.24
N SER A 11 -5.06 14.37 20.87
CA SER A 11 -6.52 14.17 20.77
C SER A 11 -7.03 14.00 19.35
N ASN A 12 -6.18 14.19 18.33
CA ASN A 12 -6.55 14.02 16.92
C ASN A 12 -5.65 12.95 16.28
N LEU A 13 -5.64 11.75 16.86
CA LEU A 13 -5.02 10.58 16.24
C LEU A 13 -5.90 10.19 15.05
N LEU A 14 -5.52 10.67 13.87
CA LEU A 14 -5.98 10.14 12.60
C LEU A 14 -5.01 9.02 12.24
N GLU A 15 -5.44 7.77 12.41
CA GLU A 15 -4.60 6.60 12.20
C GLU A 15 -5.14 5.82 11.00
N ARG A 16 -4.29 5.68 9.97
CA ARG A 16 -4.63 4.87 8.80
C ARG A 16 -4.41 3.40 9.16
N VAL A 17 -5.42 2.56 8.96
CA VAL A 17 -5.35 1.14 9.27
C VAL A 17 -5.52 0.33 7.98
N PHE A 18 -4.45 -0.31 7.55
CA PHE A 18 -4.45 -1.25 6.44
C PHE A 18 -4.90 -2.63 6.92
N LYS A 19 -6.01 -3.10 6.35
CA LYS A 19 -6.45 -4.48 6.45
C LYS A 19 -6.26 -5.15 5.10
N ILE A 20 -5.03 -5.58 4.86
CA ILE A 20 -4.62 -6.21 3.61
C ILE A 20 -5.04 -7.67 3.66
N LYS A 21 -5.90 -8.06 2.73
CA LYS A 21 -6.21 -9.46 2.47
C LYS A 21 -5.51 -9.88 1.19
N ARG A 22 -4.67 -10.91 1.28
CA ARG A 22 -4.13 -11.58 0.11
C ARG A 22 -4.84 -12.92 -0.08
N THR A 23 -5.10 -13.27 -1.34
CA THR A 23 -5.65 -14.58 -1.72
C THR A 23 -5.01 -14.97 -3.04
N GLY A 24 -3.98 -15.81 -2.96
CA GLY A 24 -3.13 -16.10 -4.12
C GLY A 24 -2.39 -14.84 -4.60
N ASN A 25 -2.68 -14.41 -5.82
CA ASN A 25 -2.08 -13.21 -6.43
C ASN A 25 -2.95 -11.95 -6.30
N SER A 26 -4.16 -12.07 -5.76
CA SER A 26 -5.05 -10.94 -5.54
C SER A 26 -4.77 -10.29 -4.19
N ILE A 27 -4.75 -8.96 -4.17
CA ILE A 27 -4.67 -8.12 -2.99
C ILE A 27 -5.97 -7.32 -2.88
N ASP A 28 -6.57 -7.31 -1.69
CA ASP A 28 -7.84 -6.64 -1.38
C ASP A 28 -7.67 -5.78 -0.11
N LEU A 29 -8.00 -4.50 -0.23
CA LEU A 29 -7.94 -3.48 0.81
C LEU A 29 -9.34 -2.98 1.22
N SER A 30 -10.42 -3.58 0.71
CA SER A 30 -11.82 -3.14 0.90
C SER A 30 -12.26 -3.01 2.36
N ASN A 31 -11.52 -3.64 3.28
CA ASN A 31 -11.80 -3.59 4.71
C ASN A 31 -10.82 -2.69 5.50
N SER A 32 -10.02 -1.88 4.81
CA SER A 32 -9.14 -0.87 5.40
C SER A 32 -9.94 0.36 5.81
N PHE A 33 -9.46 1.11 6.80
CA PHE A 33 -10.22 2.22 7.38
C PHE A 33 -9.31 3.21 8.09
N TYR A 34 -9.83 4.40 8.38
CA TYR A 34 -9.24 5.30 9.37
C TYR A 34 -9.85 5.10 10.75
N VAL A 35 -9.05 5.33 11.78
CA VAL A 35 -9.54 5.65 13.11
C VAL A 35 -9.38 7.14 13.31
N ALA A 36 -10.48 7.86 13.50
CA ALA A 36 -10.50 9.29 13.80
C ALA A 36 -11.33 9.50 15.08
N ASN A 37 -10.74 10.13 16.11
CA ASN A 37 -11.41 10.36 17.39
C ASN A 37 -12.04 9.10 18.02
N LYS A 38 -11.38 7.93 17.85
CA LYS A 38 -11.84 6.60 18.29
C LYS A 38 -13.04 6.02 17.50
N GLU A 39 -13.43 6.65 16.40
CA GLU A 39 -14.45 6.15 15.48
C GLU A 39 -13.80 5.61 14.21
N ILE A 40 -14.36 4.53 13.66
CA ILE A 40 -13.91 3.90 12.42
C ILE A 40 -14.58 4.61 11.24
N SER A 41 -13.80 5.04 10.25
CA SER A 41 -14.27 5.69 9.03
C SER A 41 -13.64 5.06 7.79
N PRO A 42 -14.36 4.16 7.09
CA PRO A 42 -13.94 3.64 5.78
C PRO A 42 -13.93 4.73 4.71
N VAL A 43 -14.93 5.63 4.71
CA VAL A 43 -15.06 6.71 3.73
C VAL A 43 -13.85 7.66 3.75
N SER A 44 -13.29 7.91 4.94
CA SER A 44 -12.05 8.69 5.04
C SER A 44 -10.84 7.97 4.44
N PHE A 45 -10.85 6.64 4.41
CA PHE A 45 -9.79 5.86 3.78
C PHE A 45 -9.92 5.86 2.26
N GLU A 46 -11.16 5.75 1.76
CA GLU A 46 -11.45 5.79 0.33
C GLU A 46 -11.07 7.12 -0.35
N ALA A 47 -11.00 8.21 0.41
CA ALA A 47 -10.62 9.53 -0.07
C ALA A 47 -9.10 9.77 -0.12
N GLU A 48 -8.29 8.81 0.32
CA GLU A 48 -6.84 8.97 0.46
C GLU A 48 -6.08 8.41 -0.74
N ILE A 49 -4.87 8.94 -0.89
CA ILE A 49 -3.85 8.40 -1.79
C ILE A 49 -2.79 7.76 -0.91
N TYR A 50 -2.47 6.49 -1.15
CA TYR A 50 -1.42 5.79 -0.44
C TYR A 50 -0.37 5.24 -1.39
N LYS A 51 0.82 5.08 -0.83
CA LYS A 51 1.96 4.54 -1.55
C LYS A 51 2.01 3.01 -1.46
N ILE A 52 2.40 2.39 -2.56
CA ILE A 52 2.81 1.00 -2.62
C ILE A 52 4.18 0.93 -3.27
N THR A 53 5.16 0.39 -2.56
CA THR A 53 6.52 0.20 -3.07
C THR A 53 6.71 -1.23 -3.57
N PHE A 54 6.97 -1.38 -4.86
CA PHE A 54 7.41 -2.63 -5.48
C PHE A 54 8.93 -2.71 -5.42
N ARG A 55 9.46 -3.88 -5.06
CA ARG A 55 10.90 -4.13 -5.01
C ARG A 55 11.23 -5.52 -5.52
N THR A 56 12.20 -5.63 -6.41
CA THR A 56 12.75 -6.90 -6.90
C THR A 56 14.27 -6.82 -6.99
N GLU A 57 14.91 -7.98 -7.12
CA GLU A 57 16.34 -8.08 -7.42
C GLU A 57 16.50 -8.77 -8.78
N GLN A 58 17.15 -8.08 -9.72
CA GLN A 58 17.37 -8.57 -11.08
C GLN A 58 18.83 -8.37 -11.46
N ASN A 59 19.49 -9.44 -11.91
CA ASN A 59 20.91 -9.42 -12.29
C ASN A 59 21.85 -8.89 -11.19
N GLY A 60 21.50 -9.11 -9.92
CA GLY A 60 22.27 -8.61 -8.77
C GLY A 60 22.04 -7.13 -8.44
N GLU A 61 21.12 -6.45 -9.13
CA GLU A 61 20.71 -5.09 -8.84
C GLU A 61 19.33 -5.04 -8.19
N VAL A 62 19.19 -4.21 -7.16
CA VAL A 62 17.90 -3.96 -6.51
C VAL A 62 17.17 -2.88 -7.29
N LYS A 63 15.97 -3.21 -7.78
CA LYS A 63 15.07 -2.25 -8.44
C LYS A 63 13.86 -1.97 -7.57
N THR A 64 13.43 -0.71 -7.54
CA THR A 64 12.28 -0.27 -6.75
C THR A 64 11.41 0.69 -7.54
N TYR A 65 10.09 0.61 -7.34
CA TYR A 65 9.12 1.54 -7.91
C TYR A 65 8.04 1.87 -6.90
N ASP A 66 7.75 3.16 -6.73
CA ASP A 66 6.72 3.67 -5.83
C ASP A 66 5.47 4.04 -6.65
N LEU A 67 4.37 3.34 -6.41
CA LEU A 67 3.07 3.59 -7.02
C LEU A 67 2.17 4.30 -6.01
N PHE A 68 1.55 5.41 -6.42
CA PHE A 68 0.62 6.17 -5.58
C PHE A 68 -0.80 5.92 -6.06
N LEU A 69 -1.62 5.30 -5.20
CA LEU A 69 -2.95 4.83 -5.58
C LEU A 69 -4.03 5.58 -4.81
N PRO A 70 -4.94 6.27 -5.52
CA PRO A 70 -6.26 6.58 -4.99
C PRO A 70 -7.06 5.28 -4.85
N PHE A 71 -7.82 5.14 -3.76
CA PHE A 71 -8.49 3.88 -3.43
C PHE A 71 -9.46 3.38 -4.52
N ASN A 72 -10.29 4.27 -5.08
CA ASN A 72 -11.33 3.90 -6.04
C ASN A 72 -10.97 4.20 -7.51
N GLU A 73 -9.68 4.39 -7.83
CA GLU A 73 -9.23 4.69 -9.19
C GLU A 73 -8.46 3.52 -9.80
N LEU A 74 -8.80 3.22 -11.05
CA LEU A 74 -8.07 2.24 -11.86
C LEU A 74 -6.61 2.65 -11.94
N ILE A 75 -5.72 1.67 -11.80
CA ILE A 75 -4.29 1.87 -12.01
C ILE A 75 -4.11 2.20 -13.49
N CYS A 76 -3.52 3.37 -13.77
CA CYS A 76 -3.47 3.84 -15.15
C CYS A 76 -2.49 3.01 -15.99
N GLU A 77 -2.76 2.93 -17.29
CA GLU A 77 -1.99 2.08 -18.22
C GLU A 77 -0.50 2.44 -18.25
N HIS A 78 -0.15 3.70 -18.00
CA HIS A 78 1.25 4.15 -17.97
C HIS A 78 2.02 3.54 -16.78
N GLU A 79 1.40 3.50 -15.60
CA GLU A 79 1.99 2.89 -14.40
C GLU A 79 2.13 1.37 -14.57
N ILE A 80 1.13 0.73 -15.17
CA ILE A 80 1.15 -0.72 -15.47
C ILE A 80 2.29 -1.03 -16.44
N ALA A 81 2.40 -0.28 -17.55
CA ALA A 81 3.45 -0.47 -18.54
C ALA A 81 4.84 -0.25 -17.93
N PHE A 82 5.00 0.76 -17.05
CA PHE A 82 6.28 0.99 -16.38
C PHE A 82 6.67 -0.16 -15.45
N LEU A 83 5.73 -0.68 -14.65
CA LEU A 83 5.98 -1.84 -13.78
C LEU A 83 6.38 -3.08 -14.59
N GLU A 84 5.73 -3.31 -15.73
CA GLU A 84 6.05 -4.42 -16.63
C GLU A 84 7.44 -4.25 -17.25
N ASP A 85 7.74 -3.09 -17.84
CA ASP A 85 9.02 -2.84 -18.52
C ASP A 85 10.20 -2.78 -17.54
N TYR A 86 10.02 -2.13 -16.39
CA TYR A 86 11.11 -1.83 -15.46
C TYR A 86 11.37 -2.98 -14.46
N LEU A 87 10.30 -3.54 -13.89
CA LEU A 87 10.37 -4.59 -12.87
C LEU A 87 9.94 -5.96 -13.39
N GLY A 88 9.39 -6.08 -14.60
CA GLY A 88 8.87 -7.34 -15.10
C GLY A 88 7.64 -7.80 -14.34
N ILE A 89 6.80 -6.89 -13.84
CA ILE A 89 5.58 -7.19 -13.06
C ILE A 89 4.37 -6.64 -13.81
N LEU A 90 3.45 -7.52 -14.19
CA LEU A 90 2.17 -7.16 -14.79
C LEU A 90 1.06 -7.32 -13.75
N LEU A 91 0.20 -6.30 -13.64
CA LEU A 91 -0.94 -6.29 -12.74
C LEU A 91 -2.18 -5.68 -13.38
N SER A 92 -3.34 -5.88 -12.76
CA SER A 92 -4.59 -5.23 -13.13
C SER A 92 -5.41 -4.87 -11.89
N GLY A 93 -6.32 -3.91 -12.02
CA GLY A 93 -7.25 -3.50 -10.96
C GLY A 93 -7.18 -2.01 -10.63
N ASP A 94 -7.56 -1.69 -9.40
CA ASP A 94 -7.60 -0.34 -8.84
C ASP A 94 -6.87 -0.29 -7.48
N GLY A 95 -6.89 0.88 -6.84
CA GLY A 95 -6.31 1.05 -5.52
C GLY A 95 -6.85 0.06 -4.49
N SER A 96 -8.16 -0.17 -4.48
CA SER A 96 -8.86 -0.97 -3.48
C SER A 96 -8.60 -2.47 -3.64
N GLN A 97 -8.48 -2.92 -4.89
CA GLN A 97 -8.26 -4.31 -5.24
C GLN A 97 -7.47 -4.45 -6.54
N PHE A 98 -6.37 -5.19 -6.49
CA PHE A 98 -5.56 -5.50 -7.67
C PHE A 98 -5.04 -6.93 -7.65
N GLU A 99 -4.71 -7.45 -8.83
CA GLU A 99 -4.17 -8.79 -9.02
C GLU A 99 -2.83 -8.74 -9.74
N ILE A 100 -1.86 -9.50 -9.24
CA ILE A 100 -0.59 -9.73 -9.93
C ILE A 100 -0.80 -10.83 -10.97
N LEU A 101 -0.82 -10.44 -12.24
CA LEU A 101 -1.09 -11.34 -13.35
C LEU A 101 0.15 -12.16 -13.71
N GLU A 102 1.28 -11.49 -13.87
CA GLU A 102 2.55 -12.12 -14.23
C GLU A 102 3.73 -11.39 -13.57
N PHE A 103 4.81 -12.13 -13.29
CA PHE A 103 6.06 -11.51 -12.83
C PHE A 103 7.28 -12.34 -13.25
N GLN A 104 8.41 -11.68 -13.50
CA GLN A 104 9.63 -12.32 -14.05
C GLN A 104 10.56 -12.89 -12.98
N SER A 105 10.60 -12.29 -11.79
CA SER A 105 11.48 -12.62 -10.67
C SER A 105 10.76 -12.44 -9.33
N ASP A 106 11.27 -13.08 -8.27
CA ASP A 106 10.79 -12.83 -6.91
C ASP A 106 10.75 -11.33 -6.61
N PHE A 107 9.69 -10.90 -5.94
CA PHE A 107 9.52 -9.50 -5.60
C PHE A 107 8.73 -9.33 -4.31
N SER A 108 8.74 -8.11 -3.78
CA SER A 108 7.98 -7.73 -2.61
C SER A 108 7.15 -6.48 -2.87
N ILE A 109 6.02 -6.39 -2.20
CA ILE A 109 5.18 -5.20 -2.14
C ILE A 109 5.19 -4.69 -0.70
N GLN A 110 5.51 -3.42 -0.50
CA GLN A 110 5.43 -2.75 0.79
C GLN A 110 4.37 -1.66 0.73
N PHE A 111 3.34 -1.78 1.56
CA PHE A 111 2.34 -0.74 1.76
C PHE A 111 2.87 0.41 2.60
N ASP A 112 2.35 1.61 2.36
CA ASP A 112 2.74 2.86 3.01
C ASP A 112 2.78 2.75 4.53
N GLN A 113 3.96 2.93 5.11
CA GLN A 113 4.20 2.83 6.55
C GLN A 113 4.02 4.17 7.28
N GLU A 114 3.91 5.29 6.55
CA GLU A 114 3.79 6.60 7.17
C GLU A 114 2.40 6.77 7.77
N ASN A 115 2.34 7.01 9.09
CA ASN A 115 1.07 7.13 9.85
C ASN A 115 0.10 5.95 9.66
N SER A 116 0.66 4.77 9.39
CA SER A 116 -0.10 3.56 9.08
C SER A 116 0.10 2.46 10.12
N TYR A 117 -0.98 1.75 10.37
CA TYR A 117 -0.99 0.51 11.14
C TYR A 117 -1.46 -0.64 10.26
N PHE A 118 -0.95 -1.83 10.52
CA PHE A 118 -1.25 -3.03 9.74
C PHE A 118 -1.87 -4.08 10.63
N ILE A 119 -3.01 -4.62 10.20
CA ILE A 119 -3.57 -5.81 10.83
C ILE A 119 -2.80 -7.01 10.30
N ALA A 120 -2.13 -7.72 11.20
CA ALA A 120 -1.34 -8.90 10.84
C ALA A 120 -2.25 -10.00 10.26
N SER A 121 -1.75 -10.67 9.23
CA SER A 121 -2.32 -11.91 8.69
C SER A 121 -1.18 -12.83 8.26
N ASP A 122 -1.47 -14.12 8.06
CA ASP A 122 -0.44 -15.13 7.76
C ASP A 122 0.39 -14.80 6.51
N GLU A 123 -0.19 -14.03 5.58
CA GLU A 123 0.45 -13.65 4.31
C GLU A 123 0.97 -12.20 4.28
N VAL A 124 0.69 -11.39 5.32
CA VAL A 124 1.04 -9.96 5.41
C VAL A 124 1.82 -9.69 6.69
N ASN A 125 3.10 -9.33 6.54
CA ASN A 125 3.95 -8.95 7.66
C ASN A 125 4.17 -7.43 7.69
N ASN A 126 3.43 -6.71 8.53
CA ASN A 126 3.57 -5.26 8.68
C ASN A 126 3.50 -4.49 7.33
N GLY A 127 2.51 -4.85 6.53
CA GLY A 127 2.31 -4.27 5.19
C GLY A 127 3.25 -4.81 4.10
N LEU A 128 4.12 -5.77 4.43
CA LEU A 128 4.98 -6.45 3.47
C LEU A 128 4.31 -7.72 2.94
N LEU A 129 4.28 -7.86 1.62
CA LEU A 129 3.90 -9.06 0.88
C LEU A 129 5.11 -9.58 0.09
N LEU A 130 5.30 -10.89 0.05
CA LEU A 130 6.36 -11.55 -0.74
C LEU A 130 5.75 -12.43 -1.83
N PHE A 131 6.24 -12.27 -3.06
CA PHE A 131 5.85 -13.06 -4.22
C PHE A 131 7.08 -13.84 -4.71
N ARG A 132 6.91 -15.15 -4.86
CA ARG A 132 7.97 -16.07 -5.27
C ARG A 132 7.57 -16.78 -6.55
N LYS A 133 8.50 -16.86 -7.50
CA LYS A 133 8.30 -17.51 -8.79
C LYS A 133 8.62 -19.00 -8.75
#